data_AF-A0A352FNP4-F1
#
_entry.id   AF-A0A352FNP4-F1
#
_cell.length_a   1.000
_cell.length_b   1.000
_cell.length_c   1.000
_cell.angle_alpha   90.00
_cell.angle_beta   90.00
_cell.angle_gamma   90.00
#
_symmetry.space_group_name_H-M   'P 1'
#
loop_
_entity.id
_entity.type
_entity.pdbx_description
1 polymer ?
#
loop_
_entity_poly.entity_id
_entity_poly.type
_entity_poly.pdbx_seq_one_letter_code
_entity_poly.pdbx_strand_id
1 'polypeptide(L)'
;AVLTIFWQIWICFALVYLIAGGAFVAGALVAYAWYLFVHHCAHHGPDKLPLRLLKHHQSHHRFATRNFGVSTTLWDHLFGTMLG
;
A
#
# COMPACT_ATOMS: atom_id res chain seq x y z
N ALA A 1 -11.55 20.93 -2.54
CA ALA A 1 -11.25 19.49 -2.32
C ALA A 1 -9.80 19.16 -2.69
N VAL A 2 -9.40 19.23 -3.97
CA VAL A 2 -8.04 18.83 -4.42
C VAL A 2 -6.92 19.61 -3.71
N LEU A 3 -7.00 20.94 -3.68
CA LEU A 3 -6.02 21.78 -2.96
C LEU A 3 -6.00 21.48 -1.44
N THR A 4 -7.16 21.20 -0.86
CA THR A 4 -7.29 20.84 0.55
C THR A 4 -6.57 19.52 0.86
N ILE A 5 -6.83 18.48 0.06
CA ILE A 5 -6.18 17.16 0.20
C ILE A 5 -4.67 17.27 -0.02
N PHE A 6 -4.25 18.05 -1.03
CA PHE A 6 -2.85 18.33 -1.29
C PHE A 6 -2.16 18.90 -0.04
N TRP A 7 -2.69 19.98 0.53
CA TRP A 7 -2.10 20.60 1.72
C TRP A 7 -2.14 19.69 2.96
N GLN A 8 -3.19 18.90 3.15
CA GLN A 8 -3.28 17.93 4.24
C GLN A 8 -2.14 16.90 4.17
N ILE A 9 -1.85 16.36 2.98
CA ILE A 9 -0.74 15.41 2.77
C ILE A 9 0.60 16.06 3.11
N TRP A 10 0.85 17.29 2.64
CA TRP A 10 2.10 18.00 2.92
C TRP A 10 2.28 18.36 4.39
N ILE A 11 1.21 18.78 5.07
CA ILE A 11 1.23 19.04 6.51
C ILE A 11 1.55 17.74 7.27
N CYS A 12 0.94 16.61 6.88
CA CYS A 12 1.26 15.31 7.49
C CYS A 12 2.75 14.95 7.34
N PHE A 13 3.34 15.11 6.14
CA PHE A 13 4.77 14.85 5.95
C PHE A 13 5.65 15.79 6.79
N ALA A 14 5.30 17.08 6.87
CA ALA A 14 6.04 18.04 7.69
C ALA A 14 5.97 17.70 9.18
N LEU A 15 4.80 17.31 9.69
CA LEU A 15 4.62 16.90 11.08
C LEU A 15 5.40 15.62 11.39
N VAL A 16 5.31 14.61 10.52
CA VAL A 16 6.07 13.36 10.68
C VAL A 16 7.57 13.61 10.63
N TYR A 17 8.03 14.48 9.73
CA TYR A 17 9.44 14.90 9.69
C TYR A 17 9.89 15.53 11.01
N LEU A 18 9.07 16.44 11.56
CA LEU A 18 9.41 17.14 12.80
C LEU A 18 9.44 16.21 14.02
N ILE A 19 8.57 15.19 14.05
CA ILE A 19 8.44 14.26 15.19
C ILE A 19 9.44 13.09 15.09
N ALA A 20 9.60 12.50 13.92
CA ALA A 20 10.33 11.23 13.72
C ALA A 20 11.61 11.39 12.89
N GLY A 21 11.87 12.57 12.32
CA GLY A 21 13.06 12.89 11.56
C GLY A 21 13.02 12.45 10.08
N GLY A 22 14.01 12.93 9.33
CA GLY A 22 14.10 12.70 7.87
C GLY A 22 14.27 11.23 7.46
N ALA A 23 14.98 10.44 8.26
CA ALA A 23 15.17 9.01 7.97
C ALA A 23 13.84 8.24 7.99
N PHE A 24 12.94 8.55 8.93
CA PHE A 24 11.63 7.92 9.00
C PHE A 24 10.77 8.29 7.79
N VAL A 25 10.75 9.58 7.41
CA VAL A 25 10.04 10.04 6.20
C VAL A 25 10.58 9.36 4.94
N ALA A 26 11.90 9.28 4.79
CA ALA A 26 12.52 8.59 3.67
C ALA A 26 12.13 7.11 3.63
N GLY A 27 12.13 6.43 4.78
CA GLY A 27 11.68 5.04 4.89
C GLY A 27 10.21 4.86 4.48
N ALA A 28 9.33 5.76 4.91
CA ALA A 28 7.91 5.74 4.53
C ALA A 28 7.72 5.93 3.01
N LEU A 29 8.46 6.86 2.40
CA LEU A 29 8.42 7.08 0.94
C LEU A 29 8.95 5.88 0.17
N VAL A 30 10.03 5.24 0.62
CA VAL A 30 10.56 4.01 0.02
C VAL A 30 9.54 2.86 0.13
N ALA A 31 8.89 2.69 1.28
CA ALA A 31 7.84 1.70 1.46
C ALA A 31 6.64 1.95 0.52
N TYR A 32 6.26 3.21 0.32
CA TYR A 32 5.21 3.58 -0.63
C TYR A 32 5.61 3.29 -2.08
N ALA A 33 6.85 3.63 -2.47
CA ALA A 33 7.38 3.29 -3.79
C ALA A 33 7.41 1.77 -4.02
N TRP A 34 7.78 0.98 -3.00
CA TRP A 34 7.72 -0.47 -3.04
C TRP A 34 6.28 -0.99 -3.24
N TYR A 35 5.31 -0.43 -2.51
CA TYR A 35 3.90 -0.74 -2.72
C TYR A 35 3.46 -0.50 -4.18
N LEU A 36 3.80 0.67 -4.74
CA LEU A 36 3.47 1.00 -6.14
C LEU A 36 4.12 0.02 -7.12
N PHE A 37 5.39 -0.33 -6.88
CA PHE A 37 6.11 -1.30 -7.69
C PHE A 37 5.43 -2.68 -7.66
N VAL A 38 5.11 -3.22 -6.47
CA VAL A 38 4.43 -4.51 -6.33
C VAL A 38 3.06 -4.47 -6.99
N HIS A 39 2.28 -3.41 -6.78
CA HIS A 39 0.98 -3.25 -7.42
C HIS A 39 1.10 -3.23 -8.95
N HIS A 40 2.10 -2.52 -9.48
CA HIS A 40 2.37 -2.48 -10.92
C HIS A 40 2.73 -3.87 -11.46
N CYS A 41 3.61 -4.61 -10.79
CA CYS A 41 3.95 -5.98 -11.15
C CYS A 41 2.75 -6.92 -11.09
N ALA A 42 1.86 -6.77 -10.09
CA ALA A 42 0.66 -7.60 -9.99
C ALA A 42 -0.27 -7.47 -11.21
N HIS A 43 -0.23 -6.33 -11.89
CA HIS A 43 -1.00 -6.08 -13.11
C HIS A 43 -0.22 -6.37 -14.41
N HIS A 44 1.07 -6.05 -14.46
CA HIS A 44 1.85 -6.00 -15.72
C HIS A 44 3.08 -6.91 -15.76
N GLY A 45 3.44 -7.55 -14.65
CA GLY A 45 4.59 -8.47 -14.54
C GLY A 45 4.36 -9.53 -13.46
N PRO A 46 3.31 -10.36 -13.59
CA PRO A 46 2.88 -11.28 -12.54
C PRO A 46 3.92 -12.34 -12.19
N ASP A 47 4.76 -12.73 -13.15
CA ASP A 47 5.89 -13.64 -12.99
C ASP A 47 6.92 -13.19 -11.93
N LYS A 48 6.95 -11.89 -11.59
CA LYS A 48 7.85 -11.31 -10.60
C LYS A 48 7.35 -11.43 -9.15
N LEU A 49 6.12 -11.91 -8.94
CA LEU A 49 5.50 -11.97 -7.62
C LEU A 49 5.10 -13.39 -7.23
N PRO A 50 5.09 -13.71 -5.91
CA PRO A 50 4.54 -14.96 -5.42
C PRO A 50 3.08 -15.14 -5.87
N LEU A 51 2.74 -16.34 -6.34
CA LEU A 51 1.39 -16.67 -6.80
C LEU A 51 0.29 -16.36 -5.77
N ARG A 52 0.61 -16.48 -4.47
CA ARG A 52 -0.31 -16.16 -3.38
C ARG A 52 -0.74 -14.68 -3.40
N LEU A 53 0.20 -13.76 -3.61
CA LEU A 53 -0.11 -12.32 -3.66
C LEU A 53 -0.90 -11.96 -4.92
N LEU A 54 -0.56 -12.58 -6.06
CA LEU A 54 -1.30 -12.40 -7.30
C LEU A 54 -2.76 -12.82 -7.15
N LYS A 55 -3.01 -14.05 -6.64
CA LYS A 55 -4.36 -14.55 -6.40
C LYS A 55 -5.13 -13.68 -5.41
N HIS A 56 -4.45 -13.23 -4.34
CA HIS A 56 -5.06 -12.36 -3.33
C HIS A 56 -5.52 -11.02 -3.95
N HIS A 57 -4.64 -10.37 -4.74
CA HIS A 57 -4.94 -9.13 -5.46
C HIS A 57 -6.02 -9.31 -6.54
N GLN A 58 -6.00 -10.42 -7.28
CA GLN A 58 -7.06 -10.76 -8.23
C GLN A 58 -8.42 -10.93 -7.55
N SER A 59 -8.47 -11.58 -6.38
CA SER A 59 -9.69 -11.69 -5.58
C SER A 59 -10.18 -10.33 -5.10
N HIS A 60 -9.29 -9.39 -4.76
CA HIS A 60 -9.67 -8.01 -4.45
C HIS A 60 -10.35 -7.31 -5.64
N HIS A 61 -9.81 -7.42 -6.85
CA HIS A 61 -10.47 -6.86 -8.05
C HIS A 61 -11.85 -7.44 -8.30
N ARG A 62 -12.06 -8.73 -7.97
CA ARG A 62 -13.37 -9.38 -8.03
C ARG A 62 -14.30 -8.95 -6.90
N PHE A 63 -13.76 -8.71 -5.71
CA PHE A 63 -14.48 -8.39 -4.48
C PHE A 63 -13.83 -7.19 -3.79
N ALA A 64 -14.09 -5.98 -4.29
CA ALA A 64 -13.40 -4.74 -3.90
C ALA A 64 -13.53 -4.34 -2.41
N THR A 65 -14.32 -5.06 -1.63
CA THR A 65 -14.58 -4.82 -0.20
C THR A 65 -13.72 -5.66 0.74
N ARG A 66 -12.78 -6.44 0.22
CA ARG A 66 -11.91 -7.38 0.97
C ARG A 66 -10.52 -7.44 0.34
N ASN A 67 -9.55 -8.10 0.98
CA ASN A 67 -8.19 -8.31 0.46
C ASN A 67 -7.49 -7.00 0.05
N PHE A 68 -7.41 -6.05 0.98
CA PHE A 68 -6.84 -4.73 0.68
C PHE A 68 -5.31 -4.75 0.56
N GLY A 69 -4.65 -5.75 1.14
CA GLY A 69 -3.20 -5.88 1.16
C GLY A 69 -2.61 -6.29 -0.17
N VAL A 70 -1.79 -5.42 -0.77
CA VAL A 70 -1.14 -5.72 -2.07
C VAL A 70 0.26 -6.30 -1.89
N SER A 71 1.08 -5.69 -1.03
CA SER A 71 2.46 -6.13 -0.77
C SER A 71 2.57 -7.22 0.29
N THR A 72 1.53 -7.39 1.11
CA THR A 72 1.42 -8.41 2.16
C THR A 72 -0.04 -8.61 2.54
N THR A 73 -0.43 -9.82 2.95
CA THR A 73 -1.77 -10.13 3.46
C THR A 73 -1.91 -9.95 4.98
N LEU A 74 -0.82 -9.54 5.66
CA LEU A 74 -0.78 -9.45 7.12
C LEU A 74 -1.92 -8.59 7.68
N TRP A 75 -2.13 -7.41 7.09
CA TRP A 75 -3.15 -6.47 7.54
C TRP A 75 -4.56 -7.02 7.34
N ASP A 76 -4.79 -7.80 6.28
CA ASP A 76 -6.08 -8.43 6.06
C ASP A 76 -6.42 -9.50 7.11
N HIS A 77 -5.41 -10.20 7.63
CA HIS A 77 -5.60 -11.10 8.76
C HIS A 77 -5.87 -10.31 10.05
N LEU A 78 -5.11 -9.25 10.32
CA LEU A 78 -5.24 -8.45 11.54
C LEU A 78 -6.59 -7.72 11.62
N PHE A 79 -7.10 -7.22 10.50
CA PHE A 79 -8.35 -6.47 10.44
C PHE A 79 -9.56 -7.29 9.96
N GLY A 80 -9.39 -8.59 9.75
CA GLY A 80 -10.48 -9.49 9.37
C GLY A 80 -11.05 -9.23 7.97
N THR A 81 -10.23 -8.69 7.06
CA THR A 81 -10.62 -8.38 5.67
C THR A 81 -10.14 -9.44 4.67
N MET A 82 -9.49 -10.50 5.14
CA MET A 82 -9.04 -11.63 4.32
C MET A 82 -10.24 -12.44 3.77
N LEU A 83 -10.24 -12.69 2.46
CA LEU A 83 -11.02 -13.75 1.81
C LEU A 83 -10.20 -15.04 1.89
N GLY A 84 -10.80 -16.08 2.48
CA GLY A 84 -10.22 -17.42 2.61
C GLY A 84 -9.87 -18.04 1.28
#